data_AF-A0AAD4HNQ5-F1
#
_entry.id   AF-A0AAD4HNQ5-F1
#
_cell.length_a   1.000
_cell.length_b   1.000
_cell.length_c   1.000
_cell.angle_alpha   90.00
_cell.angle_beta   90.00
_cell.angle_gamma   90.00
#
_symmetry.space_group_name_H-M   'P 1'
#
loop_
_entity.id
_entity.type
_entity.pdbx_description
1 polymer ?
#
loop_
_entity_poly.entity_id
_entity_poly.type
_entity_poly.pdbx_seq_one_letter_code
_entity_poly.pdbx_strand_id
1 'polypeptide(L)'
;MLFIHRSFFAQALLDFPTNPLRSPYAPSFLAAYRCASATIKTTVLNFQMLPDLFMRWWTIWSHLLSAAVIVGSIVTRAPSTTMAPAAWQELNLAVEIFSRGSKTSSRARHGLVRIIQNLLH
;
A
#
# COMPACT_ATOMS: atom_id res chain seq x y z
N MET A 1 -13.34 0.56 -1.12
CA MET A 1 -13.00 2.00 -0.99
C MET A 1 -11.74 2.41 -1.76
N LEU A 2 -10.61 1.67 -1.68
CA LEU A 2 -9.36 2.03 -2.40
C LEU A 2 -9.52 2.26 -3.92
N PHE A 3 -10.40 1.50 -4.59
CA PHE A 3 -10.55 1.56 -6.04
C PHE A 3 -11.21 2.83 -6.57
N ILE A 4 -12.15 3.44 -5.83
CA ILE A 4 -12.86 4.65 -6.26
C ILE A 4 -11.93 5.86 -6.26
N HIS A 5 -11.05 5.93 -5.26
CA HIS A 5 -10.10 7.03 -5.14
C HIS A 5 -8.84 6.84 -5.97
N ARG A 6 -8.61 5.69 -6.59
CA ARG A 6 -7.32 5.35 -7.22
C ARG A 6 -6.95 6.28 -8.38
N SER A 7 -7.91 6.62 -9.24
CA SER A 7 -7.71 7.56 -10.35
C SER A 7 -7.42 8.97 -9.84
N PHE A 8 -8.23 9.47 -8.92
CA PHE A 8 -8.06 10.80 -8.32
C PHE A 8 -6.79 10.93 -7.46
N PHE A 9 -6.40 9.86 -6.77
CA PHE A 9 -5.14 9.76 -6.04
C PHE A 9 -3.96 9.85 -7.01
N ALA A 10 -3.98 9.06 -8.09
CA ALA A 10 -2.92 9.10 -9.10
C ALA A 10 -2.84 10.49 -9.74
N GLN A 11 -3.98 11.10 -10.05
CA GLN A 11 -4.05 12.45 -10.61
C GLN A 11 -3.45 13.49 -9.64
N ALA A 12 -3.79 13.42 -8.33
CA ALA A 12 -3.22 14.31 -7.33
C ALA A 12 -1.69 14.20 -7.23
N LEU A 13 -1.16 12.98 -7.33
CA LEU A 13 0.28 12.69 -7.32
C LEU A 13 1.00 13.14 -8.59
N LEU A 14 0.35 13.06 -9.75
CA LEU A 14 0.90 13.48 -11.04
C LEU A 14 0.92 14.99 -11.17
N ASP A 15 -0.18 15.66 -10.81
CA ASP A 15 -0.34 17.10 -10.98
C ASP A 15 0.39 17.91 -9.90
N PHE A 16 0.47 17.38 -8.68
CA PHE A 16 1.05 18.06 -7.52
C PHE A 16 2.07 17.18 -6.77
N PRO A 17 3.18 16.74 -7.41
CA PRO A 17 4.12 15.78 -6.82
C PRO A 17 4.82 16.29 -5.56
N THR A 18 5.08 17.59 -5.46
CA THR A 18 5.71 18.19 -4.26
C THR A 18 4.77 18.23 -3.07
N ASN A 19 3.48 18.44 -3.31
CA ASN A 19 2.44 18.47 -2.29
C ASN A 19 1.06 18.09 -2.86
N PRO A 20 0.71 16.80 -2.86
CA PRO A 20 -0.57 16.30 -3.38
C PRO A 20 -1.79 16.89 -2.67
N LEU A 21 -1.63 17.45 -1.47
CA LEU A 21 -2.71 18.11 -0.72
C LEU A 21 -3.12 19.47 -1.30
N ARG A 22 -2.36 20.02 -2.24
CA ARG A 22 -2.76 21.21 -3.02
C ARG A 22 -3.68 20.88 -4.20
N SER A 23 -3.82 19.60 -4.53
CA SER A 23 -4.72 19.14 -5.59
C SER A 23 -6.19 19.34 -5.21
N PRO A 24 -7.09 19.63 -6.17
CA PRO A 24 -8.54 19.51 -5.94
C PRO A 24 -8.95 18.10 -5.49
N TYR A 25 -8.12 17.09 -5.76
CA TYR A 25 -8.33 15.71 -5.35
C TYR A 25 -7.70 15.37 -3.98
N ALA A 26 -7.26 16.35 -3.20
CA ALA A 26 -6.69 16.14 -1.86
C ALA A 26 -7.56 15.27 -0.93
N PRO A 27 -8.90 15.40 -0.88
CA PRO A 27 -9.74 14.50 -0.08
C PRO A 27 -9.65 13.04 -0.52
N SER A 28 -9.63 12.79 -1.83
CA SER A 28 -9.47 11.45 -2.40
C SER A 28 -8.07 10.89 -2.12
N PHE A 29 -7.04 11.74 -2.21
CA PHE A 29 -5.69 11.35 -1.86
C PHE A 29 -5.59 10.89 -0.40
N LEU A 30 -6.12 11.69 0.53
CA LEU A 30 -6.13 11.38 1.96
C LEU A 30 -6.96 10.13 2.28
N ALA A 31 -8.13 9.99 1.66
CA ALA A 31 -8.97 8.81 1.83
C ALA A 31 -8.24 7.54 1.40
N ALA A 32 -7.58 7.58 0.23
CA ALA A 32 -6.83 6.46 -0.30
C ALA A 32 -5.66 6.06 0.61
N TYR A 33 -4.87 7.05 1.08
CA TYR A 33 -3.78 6.81 2.02
C TYR A 33 -4.27 6.23 3.35
N ARG A 34 -5.31 6.81 3.95
CA ARG A 34 -5.89 6.32 5.23
C ARG A 34 -6.43 4.90 5.09
N CYS A 35 -7.12 4.59 4.00
CA CYS A 35 -7.59 3.22 3.74
C CYS A 35 -6.42 2.24 3.55
N ALA A 36 -5.35 2.65 2.88
CA ALA A 36 -4.16 1.82 2.67
C ALA A 36 -3.47 1.53 4.01
N SER A 37 -3.21 2.58 4.80
CA SER A 37 -2.64 2.50 6.14
C SER A 37 -3.43 1.57 7.06
N ALA A 38 -4.76 1.73 7.11
CA ALA A 38 -5.63 0.85 7.89
C ALA A 38 -5.55 -0.60 7.41
N THR A 39 -5.60 -0.83 6.09
CA THR A 39 -5.51 -2.18 5.51
C THR A 39 -4.20 -2.87 5.89
N ILE A 40 -3.07 -2.17 5.83
CA ILE A 40 -1.76 -2.71 6.21
C ILE A 40 -1.75 -3.06 7.70
N LYS A 41 -2.14 -2.12 8.58
CA LYS A 41 -2.15 -2.34 10.03
C LYS A 41 -3.05 -3.50 10.44
N THR A 42 -4.27 -3.55 9.90
CA THR A 42 -5.20 -4.65 10.16
C THR A 42 -4.63 -5.98 9.64
N THR A 43 -3.99 -5.98 8.47
CA THR A 43 -3.34 -7.20 7.94
C THR A 43 -2.21 -7.68 8.84
N VAL A 44 -1.34 -6.79 9.31
CA VAL A 44 -0.24 -7.13 10.23
C VAL A 44 -0.78 -7.76 11.50
N LEU A 45 -1.77 -7.12 12.14
CA LEU A 45 -2.37 -7.61 13.39
C LEU A 45 -3.00 -8.99 13.21
N ASN A 46 -3.80 -9.16 12.16
CA ASN A 46 -4.46 -10.45 11.95
C ASN A 46 -3.48 -11.55 11.52
N PHE A 47 -2.42 -11.21 10.78
CA PHE A 47 -1.37 -12.18 10.42
C PHE A 47 -0.59 -12.67 11.65
N GLN A 48 -0.40 -11.81 12.66
CA GLN A 48 0.21 -12.19 13.93
C GLN A 48 -0.71 -13.11 14.77
N MET A 49 -2.02 -12.87 14.74
CA MET A 49 -2.99 -13.63 15.54
C MET A 49 -3.37 -14.97 14.91
N LEU A 50 -3.58 -15.01 13.59
CA LEU A 50 -4.16 -16.15 12.87
C LEU A 50 -3.45 -16.39 11.51
N PRO A 51 -2.15 -16.74 11.52
CA PRO A 51 -1.38 -16.86 10.29
C PRO A 51 -1.97 -17.89 9.32
N ASP A 52 -2.43 -19.05 9.80
CA ASP A 52 -2.96 -20.12 8.95
C ASP A 52 -4.24 -19.74 8.21
N LEU A 53 -5.11 -18.93 8.84
CA LEU A 53 -6.32 -18.42 8.20
C LEU A 53 -5.97 -17.38 7.13
N PHE A 54 -5.00 -16.51 7.42
CA PHE A 54 -4.52 -15.48 6.50
C PHE A 54 -3.89 -16.07 5.23
N MET A 55 -3.23 -17.23 5.34
CA MET A 55 -2.67 -17.91 4.17
C MET A 55 -3.73 -18.43 3.21
N ARG A 56 -4.94 -18.75 3.69
CA ARG A 56 -6.02 -19.35 2.88
C ARG A 56 -6.88 -18.31 2.15
N TRP A 57 -6.91 -17.07 2.63
CA TRP A 57 -7.76 -16.02 2.07
C TRP A 57 -7.00 -15.10 1.11
N TRP A 58 -7.15 -15.40 -0.18
CA TRP A 58 -6.48 -14.69 -1.26
C TRP A 58 -6.83 -13.19 -1.35
N THR A 59 -8.04 -12.83 -0.94
CA THR A 59 -8.56 -11.45 -0.97
C THR A 59 -7.71 -10.50 -0.12
N ILE A 60 -7.18 -10.99 1.01
CA ILE A 60 -6.28 -10.21 1.88
C ILE A 60 -5.02 -9.80 1.13
N TRP A 61 -4.38 -10.75 0.43
CA TRP A 61 -3.16 -10.47 -0.33
C TRP A 61 -3.39 -9.44 -1.43
N SER A 62 -4.55 -9.48 -2.10
CA SER A 62 -4.92 -8.49 -3.11
C SER A 62 -5.14 -7.09 -2.53
N HIS A 63 -5.79 -7.00 -1.35
CA HIS A 63 -5.98 -5.73 -0.65
C HIS A 63 -4.67 -5.16 -0.10
N LEU A 64 -3.84 -6.01 0.50
CA LEU A 64 -2.52 -5.63 0.98
C LEU A 64 -1.62 -5.13 -0.16
N LEU A 65 -1.64 -5.81 -1.32
CA LEU A 65 -0.90 -5.37 -2.50
C LEU A 65 -1.37 -4.00 -2.98
N SER A 66 -2.68 -3.79 -3.04
CA SER A 66 -3.25 -2.50 -3.44
C SER A 66 -2.86 -1.39 -2.47
N ALA A 67 -2.90 -1.66 -1.16
CA ALA A 67 -2.45 -0.72 -0.14
C ALA A 67 -0.95 -0.41 -0.25
N ALA A 68 -0.12 -1.43 -0.46
CA ALA A 68 1.32 -1.30 -0.65
C ALA A 68 1.67 -0.42 -1.87
N VAL A 69 0.95 -0.57 -2.99
CA VAL A 69 1.14 0.30 -4.18
C VAL A 69 0.80 1.75 -3.87
N ILE A 70 -0.25 2.03 -3.09
CA ILE A 70 -0.60 3.41 -2.70
C ILE A 70 0.51 4.02 -1.85
N VAL A 71 0.92 3.38 -0.76
CA VAL A 71 1.97 3.93 0.10
C VAL A 71 3.32 4.01 -0.63
N GLY A 72 3.65 3.03 -1.47
CA GLY A 72 4.84 3.05 -2.31
C GLY A 72 4.84 4.18 -3.34
N SER A 73 3.67 4.52 -3.90
CA SER A 73 3.53 5.67 -4.82
C SER A 73 3.78 7.00 -4.12
N ILE A 74 3.39 7.13 -2.85
CA ILE A 74 3.68 8.35 -2.05
C ILE A 74 5.18 8.48 -1.81
N VAL A 75 5.84 7.39 -1.42
CA VAL A 75 7.29 7.38 -1.18
C VAL A 75 8.07 7.75 -2.44
N THR A 76 7.73 7.14 -3.58
CA THR A 76 8.49 7.30 -4.83
C THR A 76 8.20 8.62 -5.53
N ARG A 77 6.94 9.07 -5.57
CA ARG A 77 6.52 10.22 -6.38
C ARG A 77 6.28 11.50 -5.58
N ALA A 78 6.12 11.41 -4.26
CA ALA A 78 5.92 12.55 -3.38
C ALA A 78 6.78 12.48 -2.10
N PRO A 79 8.11 12.27 -2.20
CA PRO A 79 9.00 12.05 -1.06
C PRO A 79 9.10 13.26 -0.13
N SER A 80 8.82 14.47 -0.62
CA SER A 80 8.85 15.72 0.17
C SER A 80 7.63 15.91 1.08
N THR A 81 6.63 15.03 0.99
CA THR A 81 5.41 15.16 1.81
C THR A 81 5.65 14.71 3.24
N THR A 82 4.93 15.32 4.19
CA THR A 82 4.97 14.92 5.61
C THR A 82 4.49 13.48 5.85
N MET A 83 3.78 12.89 4.89
CA MET A 83 3.30 11.51 4.93
C MET A 83 4.33 10.50 4.45
N ALA A 84 5.34 10.90 3.67
CA ALA A 84 6.30 9.98 3.07
C ALA A 84 7.07 9.12 4.10
N PRO A 85 7.53 9.65 5.26
CA PRO A 85 8.19 8.81 6.27
C PRO A 85 7.30 7.72 6.85
N ALA A 86 6.03 8.05 7.15
CA ALA A 86 5.06 7.08 7.65
C ALA A 86 4.68 6.04 6.57
N ALA A 87 4.48 6.49 5.33
CA ALA A 87 4.20 5.62 4.19
C ALA A 87 5.35 4.65 3.92
N TRP A 88 6.60 5.07 4.12
CA TRP A 88 7.78 4.20 4.02
C TRP A 88 7.78 3.09 5.07
N GLN A 89 7.46 3.42 6.33
CA GLN A 89 7.35 2.42 7.39
C GLN A 89 6.23 1.40 7.08
N GLU A 90 5.08 1.89 6.62
CA GLU A 90 3.94 1.04 6.25
C GLU A 90 4.26 0.13 5.05
N LEU A 91 5.01 0.63 4.07
CA LEU A 91 5.50 -0.18 2.95
C LEU A 91 6.42 -1.31 3.44
N ASN A 92 7.35 -1.03 4.35
CA ASN A 92 8.24 -2.05 4.91
C ASN A 92 7.45 -3.15 5.65
N LEU A 93 6.44 -2.78 6.42
CA LEU A 93 5.54 -3.76 7.07
C LEU A 93 4.84 -4.63 6.04
N ALA A 94 4.32 -4.05 4.95
CA ALA A 94 3.68 -4.82 3.89
C ALA A 94 4.66 -5.81 3.24
N VAL A 95 5.89 -5.37 2.93
CA VAL A 95 6.96 -6.23 2.38
C VAL A 95 7.30 -7.38 3.34
N GLU A 96 7.39 -7.13 4.64
CA GLU A 96 7.63 -8.17 5.64
C GLU A 96 6.52 -9.24 5.63
N ILE A 97 5.25 -8.83 5.62
CA ILE A 97 4.11 -9.74 5.56
C ILE A 97 4.12 -10.56 4.27
N PHE A 98 4.39 -9.93 3.11
CA PHE A 98 4.52 -10.63 1.84
C PHE A 98 5.69 -11.62 1.84
N SER A 99 6.84 -11.25 2.42
CA SER A 99 8.01 -12.11 2.56
C SER A 99 7.68 -13.35 3.41
N ARG A 100 7.05 -13.16 4.57
CA ARG A 100 6.61 -14.27 5.43
C ARG A 100 5.59 -15.17 4.74
N GLY A 101 4.61 -14.59 4.05
CA GLY A 101 3.60 -15.34 3.30
C GLY A 101 4.14 -16.07 2.06
N SER A 102 5.22 -15.58 1.43
CA SER A 102 5.75 -16.13 0.19
C SER A 102 6.24 -17.58 0.32
N LYS A 103 6.60 -17.99 1.54
CA LYS A 103 7.01 -19.36 1.89
C LYS A 103 5.90 -20.38 1.68
N THR A 104 4.63 -19.98 1.85
CA THR A 104 3.48 -20.90 1.82
C THR A 104 2.46 -20.55 0.75
N SER A 105 2.40 -19.29 0.29
CA SER A 105 1.44 -18.82 -0.72
C SER A 105 2.12 -18.32 -2.00
N SER A 106 1.79 -18.95 -3.13
CA SER A 106 2.21 -18.50 -4.46
C SER A 106 1.77 -17.05 -4.74
N ARG A 107 0.61 -16.63 -4.23
CA ARG A 107 0.11 -15.26 -4.41
C ARG A 107 0.92 -14.24 -3.61
N ALA A 108 1.31 -14.56 -2.38
CA ALA A 108 2.17 -13.70 -1.59
C ALA A 108 3.54 -13.51 -2.27
N ARG A 109 4.08 -14.57 -2.88
CA ARG A 109 5.30 -14.52 -3.67
C ARG A 109 5.17 -13.59 -4.89
N HIS A 110 4.10 -13.72 -5.67
CA HIS A 110 3.84 -12.82 -6.79
C HIS A 110 3.62 -11.36 -6.34
N GLY A 111 2.92 -11.15 -5.23
CA GLY A 111 2.72 -9.83 -4.63
C GLY A 111 4.04 -9.16 -4.24
N LEU A 112 4.95 -9.91 -3.61
CA LEU A 112 6.28 -9.43 -3.24
C LEU A 112 7.09 -8.96 -4.46
N VAL A 113 7.16 -9.79 -5.50
CA VAL A 113 7.85 -9.45 -6.76
C VAL A 113 7.28 -8.16 -7.36
N ARG A 114 5.95 -8.02 -7.33
CA ARG A 114 5.27 -6.87 -7.92
C ARG A 114 5.43 -5.59 -7.11
N ILE A 115 5.60 -5.68 -5.79
CA ILE A 115 5.96 -4.52 -4.96
C ILE A 115 7.39 -4.08 -5.29
N ILE A 116 8.34 -5.01 -5.33
CA ILE A 116 9.74 -4.71 -5.63
C ILE A 116 9.87 -4.07 -7.03
N GLN A 117 9.17 -4.60 -8.03
CA GLN A 117 9.18 -4.04 -9.40
C GLN A 117 8.60 -2.61 -9.46
N ASN A 118 7.54 -2.32 -8.70
CA ASN A 118 6.93 -0.98 -8.68
C ASN A 118 7.75 0.06 -7.91
N LEU A 119 8.73 -0.35 -7.12
CA LEU A 119 9.62 0.58 -6.40
C LEU A 119 10.88 0.95 -7.20
N LEU A 120 11.16 0.23 -8.30
CA LEU A 120 12.33 0.42 -9.16
C LEU A 120 12.04 1.30 -10.40
N HIS A 121 10.80 1.76 -10.57
CA HIS A 121 10.34 2.65 -11.64
C HIS A 121 9.69 3.90 -11.05
#